data_AF-A0A818JGH6-F1
#
_entry.id   AF-A0A818JGH6-F1
#
_cell.length_a   1.000
_cell.length_b   1.000
_cell.length_c   1.000
_cell.angle_alpha   90.00
_cell.angle_beta   90.00
_cell.angle_gamma   90.00
#
_symmetry.space_group_name_H-M   'P 1'
#
loop_
_entity.id
_entity.type
_entity.pdbx_description
1 polymer ?
#
loop_
_entity_poly.entity_id
_entity_poly.type
_entity_poly.pdbx_seq_one_letter_code
_entity_poly.pdbx_strand_id
1 'polypeptide(L)'
;EIKRLQEEIAKLSLQINQQKKELEEKSSQIKEFEKLKQESTLSQIELIDECNSLKEQNKQLTILQQELDEKKIYIQSIEHQLEEKQNDSTTIEQLKATIKKHEQNIETNQVNNQHLLEQKDKEIDTLKQNLSNQQSLYDSLTKEKQQIVEDLNKQKLIINEIDNIQQQLISQQSQLNEKDEQLSILKTKLDEQQDYNEKYSELETKFNNILSEKAILENELDSTHIQIQTTQSALNEKTNVNMKQTEEKIKELETQCDSYQNEIETLKSEIVSLVNINEENTRRIDEFDDEKFNFEQEIIEKSRQITESNEKIEELESNLKQAQETGAKLRKALQKMKDSITNKEQTNNPDTEIQLQKVTDEYEQRLKEQEKEYNTKLKLMAKEMNVQIEDKEQTYNRQLNEYMQRSRKNENDLIHTSEQQVTSAEERALNAEREMSKLQEQLKEKQLEHYRTAQDLQNQIQKLIRQTPETINDATQTSIEDLHQSNGDQHLLIFEPTEVDYLKQIVLAYMTGTDRITMAKVICAVLRYTDNETSLVIEQEKLRQSRWLNSTR
;
A
#
# COMPACT_ATOMS: atom_id res chain seq x y z
N GLU A 1 38.18 -64.20 -22.30
CA GLU A 1 38.50 -64.52 -20.88
C GLU A 1 38.80 -65.98 -20.56
N ILE A 2 37.89 -66.94 -20.72
CA ILE A 2 38.02 -68.29 -20.11
C ILE A 2 39.28 -69.05 -20.56
N LYS A 3 39.67 -68.97 -21.84
CA LYS A 3 40.90 -69.58 -22.36
C LYS A 3 42.18 -68.97 -21.76
N ARG A 4 42.16 -67.67 -21.45
CA ARG A 4 43.28 -66.95 -20.81
C ARG A 4 43.44 -67.35 -19.34
N LEU A 5 42.34 -67.53 -18.62
CA LEU A 5 42.38 -68.02 -17.23
C LEU A 5 42.79 -69.51 -17.13
N GLN A 6 42.44 -70.34 -18.12
CA GLN A 6 42.92 -71.72 -18.19
C GLN A 6 44.42 -71.81 -18.47
N GLU A 7 44.99 -70.93 -19.32
CA GLU A 7 46.44 -70.84 -19.52
C GLU A 7 47.18 -70.34 -18.27
N GLU A 8 46.60 -69.39 -17.53
CA GLU A 8 47.21 -68.85 -16.30
C GLU A 8 47.22 -69.87 -15.15
N ILE A 9 46.15 -70.67 -15.01
CA ILE A 9 46.08 -71.79 -14.05
C ILE A 9 47.05 -72.92 -14.43
N ALA A 10 47.21 -73.22 -15.73
CA ALA A 10 48.18 -74.22 -16.19
C ALA A 10 49.64 -73.76 -15.93
N LYS A 11 49.92 -72.47 -16.10
CA LYS A 11 51.24 -71.88 -15.81
C LYS A 11 51.58 -71.91 -14.33
N LEU A 12 50.62 -71.55 -13.46
CA LEU A 12 50.81 -71.61 -12.01
C LEU A 12 50.94 -73.05 -11.50
N SER A 13 50.20 -74.01 -12.07
CA SER A 13 50.35 -75.43 -11.71
C SER A 13 51.71 -76.01 -12.11
N LEU A 14 52.27 -75.58 -13.24
CA LEU A 14 53.63 -75.95 -13.66
C LEU A 14 54.67 -75.38 -12.68
N GLN A 15 54.51 -74.12 -12.29
CA GLN A 15 55.44 -73.42 -11.40
C GLN A 15 55.44 -74.01 -9.98
N ILE A 16 54.28 -74.41 -9.45
CA ILE A 16 54.17 -75.08 -8.14
C ILE A 16 54.85 -76.45 -8.17
N ASN A 17 54.67 -77.24 -9.23
CA ASN A 17 55.32 -78.55 -9.35
C ASN A 17 56.85 -78.44 -9.49
N GLN A 18 57.33 -77.38 -10.15
CA GLN A 18 58.77 -77.14 -10.29
C GLN A 18 59.40 -76.72 -8.95
N GLN A 19 58.73 -75.88 -8.17
CA GLN A 19 59.17 -75.53 -6.81
C GLN A 19 59.12 -76.72 -5.84
N LYS A 20 58.15 -77.63 -6.00
CA LYS A 20 58.07 -78.85 -5.18
C LYS A 20 59.24 -79.81 -5.44
N LYS A 21 59.66 -79.94 -6.71
CA LYS A 21 60.80 -80.75 -7.12
C LYS A 21 62.13 -80.18 -6.59
N GLU A 22 62.32 -78.86 -6.64
CA GLU A 22 63.51 -78.21 -6.06
C GLU A 22 63.59 -78.36 -4.53
N LEU A 23 62.44 -78.42 -3.84
CA LEU A 23 62.40 -78.62 -2.38
C LEU A 23 62.75 -80.07 -1.98
N GLU A 24 62.36 -81.05 -2.79
CA GLU A 24 62.72 -82.47 -2.61
C GLU A 24 64.21 -82.75 -2.87
N GLU A 25 64.82 -82.06 -3.84
CA GLU A 25 66.27 -82.12 -4.09
C GLU A 25 67.08 -81.48 -2.95
N LYS A 26 66.66 -80.33 -2.43
CA LYS A 26 67.33 -79.70 -1.28
C LYS A 26 67.16 -80.50 0.03
N SER A 27 66.03 -81.16 0.23
CA SER A 27 65.81 -82.06 1.38
C SER A 27 66.71 -83.29 1.35
N SER A 28 67.01 -83.82 0.16
CA SER A 28 67.93 -84.94 -0.02
C SER A 28 69.39 -84.55 0.22
N GLN A 29 69.80 -83.34 -0.20
CA GLN A 29 71.15 -82.80 0.06
C GLN A 29 71.41 -82.51 1.54
N ILE A 30 70.39 -82.10 2.31
CA ILE A 30 70.52 -81.86 3.76
C ILE A 30 70.74 -83.19 4.52
N LYS A 31 70.06 -84.27 4.11
CA LYS A 31 70.26 -85.60 4.71
C LYS A 31 71.64 -86.20 4.41
N GLU A 32 72.24 -85.87 3.27
CA GLU A 32 73.60 -86.27 2.92
C GLU A 32 74.66 -85.48 3.71
N PHE A 33 74.39 -84.21 4.02
CA PHE A 33 75.25 -83.38 4.86
C PHE A 33 75.27 -83.80 6.34
N GLU A 34 74.13 -84.28 6.88
CA GLU A 34 74.07 -84.83 8.25
C GLU A 34 74.80 -86.18 8.38
N LYS A 35 74.81 -87.00 7.31
CA LYS A 35 75.56 -88.25 7.26
C LYS A 35 77.08 -88.02 7.23
N LEU A 36 77.55 -87.06 6.43
CA LEU A 36 78.97 -86.66 6.38
C LEU A 36 79.45 -86.01 7.68
N LYS A 37 78.57 -85.33 8.42
CA LYS A 37 78.88 -84.77 9.74
C LYS A 37 79.08 -85.86 10.81
N GLN A 38 78.29 -86.94 10.77
CA GLN A 38 78.45 -88.08 11.68
C GLN A 38 79.71 -88.91 11.39
N GLU A 39 80.05 -89.12 10.11
CA GLU A 39 81.28 -89.83 9.68
C GLU A 39 82.56 -89.05 10.03
N SER A 40 82.52 -87.71 10.01
CA SER A 40 83.65 -86.85 10.44
C SER A 40 83.90 -86.92 11.96
N THR A 41 82.86 -87.05 12.78
CA THR A 41 83.01 -87.22 14.24
C THR A 41 83.47 -88.61 14.67
N LEU A 42 83.20 -89.67 13.89
CA LEU A 42 83.73 -91.01 14.18
C LEU A 42 85.22 -91.14 13.81
N SER A 43 85.63 -90.51 12.71
CA SER A 43 87.03 -90.53 12.23
C SER A 43 87.97 -89.69 13.11
N GLN A 44 87.45 -88.66 13.82
CA GLN A 44 88.22 -87.90 14.82
C GLN A 44 88.42 -88.64 16.15
N ILE A 45 87.61 -89.65 16.47
CA ILE A 45 87.75 -90.47 17.69
C ILE A 45 88.76 -91.62 17.45
N GLU A 46 88.81 -92.20 16.24
CA GLU A 46 89.81 -93.22 15.88
C GLU A 46 91.25 -92.64 15.78
N LEU A 47 91.43 -91.39 15.35
CA LEU A 47 92.74 -90.71 15.30
C LEU A 47 93.30 -90.36 16.70
N ILE A 48 92.45 -90.26 17.73
CA ILE A 48 92.88 -89.98 19.11
C ILE A 48 93.36 -91.26 19.80
N ASP A 49 92.78 -92.42 19.50
CA ASP A 49 93.23 -93.72 20.01
C ASP A 49 94.50 -94.23 19.30
N GLU A 50 94.69 -93.90 18.01
CA GLU A 50 95.92 -94.19 17.27
C GLU A 50 97.10 -93.29 17.72
N CYS A 51 96.84 -92.02 18.08
CA CYS A 51 97.84 -91.14 18.68
C CYS A 51 98.29 -91.58 20.09
N ASN A 52 97.42 -92.24 20.86
CA ASN A 52 97.79 -92.76 22.19
C ASN A 52 98.58 -94.08 22.09
N SER A 53 98.33 -94.91 21.06
CA SER A 53 99.11 -96.11 20.74
C SER A 53 100.53 -95.77 20.22
N LEU A 54 100.65 -94.74 19.37
CA LEU A 54 101.95 -94.28 18.85
C LEU A 54 102.81 -93.58 19.91
N LYS A 55 102.21 -92.97 20.94
CA LYS A 55 102.93 -92.38 22.07
C LYS A 55 103.60 -93.43 22.97
N GLU A 56 103.02 -94.62 23.07
CA GLU A 56 103.57 -95.74 23.84
C GLU A 56 104.59 -96.57 23.03
N GLN A 57 104.44 -96.65 21.71
CA GLN A 57 105.48 -97.20 20.82
C GLN A 57 106.73 -96.31 20.73
N ASN A 58 106.59 -94.97 20.80
CA ASN A 58 107.74 -94.05 20.83
C ASN A 58 108.54 -94.12 22.15
N LYS A 59 107.88 -94.54 23.25
CA LYS A 59 108.53 -94.86 24.53
C LYS A 59 109.39 -96.13 24.45
N GLN A 60 108.93 -97.16 23.74
CA GLN A 60 109.72 -98.38 23.50
C GLN A 60 110.87 -98.17 22.49
N LEU A 61 110.70 -97.27 21.52
CA LEU A 61 111.75 -96.90 20.56
C LEU A 61 112.89 -96.09 21.21
N THR A 62 112.58 -95.30 22.25
CA THR A 62 113.57 -94.59 23.07
C THR A 62 114.39 -95.55 23.95
N ILE A 63 113.80 -96.67 24.39
CA ILE A 63 114.49 -97.71 25.18
C ILE A 63 115.39 -98.59 24.29
N LEU A 64 114.98 -98.88 23.05
CA LEU A 64 115.79 -99.66 22.09
C LEU A 64 116.93 -98.85 21.43
N GLN A 65 116.79 -97.53 21.31
CA GLN A 65 117.88 -96.65 20.84
C GLN A 65 119.01 -96.52 21.87
N GLN A 66 118.67 -96.64 23.17
CA GLN A 66 119.62 -96.63 24.29
C GLN A 66 120.39 -97.97 24.42
N GLU A 67 119.76 -99.11 24.09
CA GLU A 67 120.42 -100.44 24.02
C GLU A 67 121.32 -100.61 22.76
N LEU A 68 121.06 -99.86 21.68
CA LEU A 68 121.86 -99.87 20.46
C LEU A 68 123.19 -99.09 20.62
N ASP A 69 123.17 -98.00 21.39
CA ASP A 69 124.35 -97.18 21.69
C ASP A 69 125.28 -97.85 22.73
N GLU A 70 124.75 -98.71 23.61
CA GLU A 70 125.54 -99.52 24.57
C GLU A 70 126.28 -100.71 23.92
N LYS A 71 125.76 -101.30 22.83
CA LYS A 71 126.45 -102.40 22.11
C LYS A 71 127.47 -101.92 21.06
N LYS A 72 127.37 -100.68 20.60
CA LYS A 72 128.36 -100.03 19.72
C LYS A 72 129.69 -99.74 20.45
N ILE A 73 129.61 -99.51 21.76
CA ILE A 73 130.76 -99.28 22.66
C ILE A 73 131.50 -100.60 23.02
N TYR A 74 130.81 -101.75 22.98
CA TYR A 74 131.40 -103.06 23.28
C TYR A 74 132.24 -103.63 22.11
N ILE A 75 131.97 -103.24 20.86
CA ILE A 75 132.69 -103.72 19.66
C ILE A 75 134.00 -102.94 19.40
N GLN A 76 134.07 -101.65 19.77
CA GLN A 76 135.30 -100.85 19.64
C GLN A 76 136.32 -101.08 20.77
N SER A 77 135.93 -101.78 21.85
CA SER A 77 136.81 -102.09 23.00
C SER A 77 137.65 -103.36 22.83
N ILE A 78 137.39 -104.21 21.81
CA ILE A 78 138.10 -105.50 21.62
C ILE A 78 139.17 -105.44 20.50
N GLU A 79 139.15 -104.45 19.60
CA GLU A 79 140.19 -104.25 18.57
C GLU A 79 141.43 -103.47 19.05
N HIS A 80 141.47 -103.03 20.32
CA HIS A 80 142.57 -102.22 20.87
C HIS A 80 143.49 -102.94 21.89
N GLN A 81 143.44 -104.27 22.03
CA GLN A 81 144.32 -104.96 23.00
C GLN A 81 145.30 -106.02 22.46
N LEU A 82 145.31 -106.34 21.16
CA LEU A 82 146.32 -107.21 20.52
C LEU A 82 146.33 -106.81 19.03
N GLU A 83 147.38 -106.35 18.34
CA GLU A 83 148.74 -106.87 18.39
C GLU A 83 149.66 -105.97 17.50
N GLU A 84 150.22 -104.92 18.10
CA GLU A 84 151.58 -104.45 17.85
C GLU A 84 152.36 -105.01 19.07
N LYS A 85 153.45 -105.78 18.98
CA LYS A 85 154.67 -105.48 18.26
C LYS A 85 155.67 -106.65 18.22
N GLN A 86 156.52 -106.56 17.19
CA GLN A 86 157.98 -106.85 17.18
C GLN A 86 158.38 -108.33 17.24
N ASN A 87 159.28 -108.84 16.40
CA ASN A 87 160.57 -108.34 15.84
C ASN A 87 160.93 -109.33 14.68
N ASP A 88 161.81 -109.15 13.70
CA ASP A 88 163.02 -108.33 13.55
C ASP A 88 163.53 -108.42 12.08
N SER A 89 164.34 -107.41 11.70
CA SER A 89 165.53 -107.49 10.84
C SER A 89 165.45 -107.62 9.29
N THR A 90 165.92 -106.56 8.61
CA THR A 90 166.71 -106.52 7.35
C THR A 90 166.05 -106.99 6.03
N THR A 91 165.99 -106.21 4.94
CA THR A 91 167.04 -105.29 4.45
C THR A 91 166.49 -104.25 3.44
N ILE A 92 166.07 -103.09 3.95
CA ILE A 92 166.52 -101.70 3.62
C ILE A 92 166.54 -101.16 2.16
N GLU A 93 166.35 -101.94 1.09
CA GLU A 93 166.28 -101.38 -0.28
C GLU A 93 164.88 -100.93 -0.74
N GLN A 94 163.82 -101.37 -0.07
CA GLN A 94 162.43 -101.09 -0.47
C GLN A 94 161.83 -99.80 0.15
N LEU A 95 162.52 -99.17 1.11
CA LEU A 95 162.01 -98.00 1.84
C LEU A 95 162.27 -96.64 1.16
N LYS A 96 163.19 -96.56 0.18
CA LYS A 96 163.43 -95.30 -0.55
C LYS A 96 162.34 -94.94 -1.58
N ALA A 97 161.55 -95.91 -2.07
CA ALA A 97 160.47 -95.67 -3.02
C ALA A 97 159.15 -95.22 -2.35
N THR A 98 158.95 -95.56 -1.07
CA THR A 98 157.69 -95.32 -0.36
C THR A 98 157.60 -93.91 0.24
N ILE A 99 158.74 -93.31 0.61
CA ILE A 99 158.80 -91.95 1.19
C ILE A 99 158.31 -90.89 0.19
N LYS A 100 158.62 -91.03 -1.10
CA LYS A 100 158.17 -90.10 -2.15
C LYS A 100 156.64 -90.10 -2.37
N LYS A 101 155.94 -91.17 -1.98
CA LYS A 101 154.48 -91.31 -2.13
C LYS A 101 153.70 -90.73 -0.94
N HIS A 102 154.32 -90.67 0.24
CA HIS A 102 153.63 -90.19 1.46
C HIS A 102 153.70 -88.66 1.61
N GLU A 103 154.69 -87.98 1.03
CA GLU A 103 154.73 -86.52 1.00
C GLU A 103 153.57 -85.90 0.17
N GLN A 104 153.17 -86.53 -0.94
CA GLN A 104 152.02 -86.07 -1.75
C GLN A 104 150.64 -86.26 -1.07
N ASN A 105 150.52 -87.19 -0.12
CA ASN A 105 149.25 -87.43 0.58
C ASN A 105 149.00 -86.46 1.76
N ILE A 106 150.06 -85.87 2.33
CA ILE A 106 149.92 -84.91 3.42
C ILE A 106 149.47 -83.54 2.89
N GLU A 107 149.95 -83.12 1.72
CA GLU A 107 149.58 -81.84 1.09
C GLU A 107 148.12 -81.84 0.60
N THR A 108 147.59 -82.99 0.17
CA THR A 108 146.20 -83.13 -0.30
C THR A 108 145.17 -83.06 0.86
N ASN A 109 145.54 -83.44 2.08
CA ASN A 109 144.63 -83.43 3.23
C ASN A 109 144.54 -82.08 3.95
N GLN A 110 145.54 -81.20 3.82
CA GLN A 110 145.46 -79.84 4.38
C GLN A 110 144.51 -78.93 3.58
N VAL A 111 144.47 -79.04 2.26
CA VAL A 111 143.59 -78.22 1.40
C VAL A 111 142.11 -78.56 1.60
N ASN A 112 141.77 -79.85 1.79
CA ASN A 112 140.38 -80.28 1.98
C ASN A 112 139.75 -79.81 3.30
N ASN A 113 140.54 -79.73 4.39
CA ASN A 113 140.02 -79.26 5.67
C ASN A 113 139.77 -77.75 5.70
N GLN A 114 140.54 -76.96 4.94
CA GLN A 114 140.34 -75.51 4.87
C GLN A 114 139.11 -75.13 4.03
N HIS A 115 138.81 -75.88 2.97
CA HIS A 115 137.60 -75.68 2.15
C HIS A 115 136.30 -76.04 2.91
N LEU A 116 136.35 -77.05 3.81
CA LEU A 116 135.18 -77.44 4.60
C LEU A 116 134.81 -76.38 5.65
N LEU A 117 135.82 -75.72 6.25
CA LEU A 117 135.63 -74.63 7.21
C LEU A 117 134.97 -73.40 6.56
N GLU A 118 135.46 -72.96 5.39
CA GLU A 118 134.86 -71.84 4.67
C GLU A 118 133.41 -72.11 4.21
N GLN A 119 133.07 -73.36 3.89
CA GLN A 119 131.71 -73.72 3.52
C GLN A 119 130.77 -73.65 4.73
N LYS A 120 131.24 -74.05 5.91
CA LYS A 120 130.45 -74.01 7.14
C LYS A 120 130.24 -72.59 7.67
N ASP A 121 131.23 -71.71 7.53
CA ASP A 121 131.07 -70.30 7.90
C ASP A 121 130.04 -69.57 7.03
N LYS A 122 130.03 -69.82 5.71
CA LYS A 122 129.00 -69.29 4.80
C LYS A 122 127.59 -69.78 5.16
N GLU A 123 127.46 -71.04 5.58
CA GLU A 123 126.18 -71.62 5.99
C GLU A 123 125.65 -70.97 7.28
N ILE A 124 126.54 -70.70 8.25
CA ILE A 124 126.22 -69.98 9.49
C ILE A 124 125.77 -68.55 9.21
N ASP A 125 126.47 -67.82 8.33
CA ASP A 125 126.09 -66.45 7.98
C ASP A 125 124.72 -66.40 7.29
N THR A 126 124.43 -67.38 6.43
CA THR A 126 123.11 -67.51 5.78
C THR A 126 122.00 -67.77 6.80
N LEU A 127 122.24 -68.62 7.80
CA LEU A 127 121.28 -68.91 8.86
C LEU A 127 121.03 -67.72 9.79
N LYS A 128 122.08 -66.96 10.14
CA LYS A 128 121.94 -65.71 10.92
C LYS A 128 121.11 -64.68 10.17
N GLN A 129 121.33 -64.53 8.87
CA GLN A 129 120.54 -63.62 8.03
C GLN A 129 119.08 -64.04 7.98
N ASN A 130 118.78 -65.33 7.83
CA ASN A 130 117.41 -65.84 7.82
C ASN A 130 116.70 -65.64 9.17
N LEU A 131 117.37 -65.87 10.30
CA LEU A 131 116.80 -65.62 11.62
C LEU A 131 116.51 -64.13 11.83
N SER A 132 117.41 -63.25 11.40
CA SER A 132 117.21 -61.79 11.43
C SER A 132 116.01 -61.36 10.58
N ASN A 133 115.83 -61.97 9.41
CA ASN A 133 114.68 -61.69 8.54
C ASN A 133 113.36 -62.16 9.17
N GLN A 134 113.34 -63.34 9.81
CA GLN A 134 112.16 -63.83 10.52
C GLN A 134 111.80 -62.95 11.72
N GLN A 135 112.81 -62.47 12.46
CA GLN A 135 112.59 -61.55 13.58
C GLN A 135 111.99 -60.22 13.09
N SER A 136 112.53 -59.66 12.00
CA SER A 136 111.97 -58.45 11.39
C SER A 136 110.54 -58.63 10.90
N LEU A 137 110.20 -59.82 10.35
CA LEU A 137 108.84 -60.13 9.92
C LEU A 137 107.88 -60.21 11.11
N TYR A 138 108.31 -60.83 12.22
CA TYR A 138 107.53 -60.92 13.45
C TYR A 138 107.24 -59.55 14.06
N ASP A 139 108.26 -58.67 14.10
CA ASP A 139 108.10 -57.30 14.59
C ASP A 139 107.13 -56.49 13.71
N SER A 140 107.18 -56.70 12.39
CA SER A 140 106.24 -56.08 11.44
C SER A 140 104.80 -56.54 11.67
N LEU A 141 104.59 -57.85 11.80
CA LEU A 141 103.27 -58.45 12.06
C LEU A 141 102.70 -58.00 13.41
N THR A 142 103.55 -57.83 14.41
CA THR A 142 103.14 -57.34 15.73
C THR A 142 102.64 -55.90 15.67
N LYS A 143 103.33 -55.03 14.91
CA LYS A 143 102.88 -53.65 14.65
C LYS A 143 101.56 -53.62 13.88
N GLU A 144 101.43 -54.46 12.85
CA GLU A 144 100.18 -54.55 12.06
C GLU A 144 98.99 -54.99 12.92
N LYS A 145 99.18 -55.99 13.79
CA LYS A 145 98.15 -56.42 14.74
C LYS A 145 97.73 -55.29 15.68
N GLN A 146 98.68 -54.50 16.20
CA GLN A 146 98.37 -53.34 17.05
C GLN A 146 97.57 -52.29 16.27
N GLN A 147 97.96 -52.00 15.02
CA GLN A 147 97.24 -51.07 14.16
C GLN A 147 95.79 -51.53 13.91
N ILE A 148 95.58 -52.81 13.62
CA ILE A 148 94.24 -53.38 13.42
C ILE A 148 93.38 -53.21 14.68
N VAL A 149 93.95 -53.44 15.88
CA VAL A 149 93.22 -53.25 17.15
C VAL A 149 92.83 -51.79 17.36
N GLU A 150 93.72 -50.84 17.05
CA GLU A 150 93.40 -49.42 17.12
C GLU A 150 92.29 -49.02 16.14
N ASP A 151 92.33 -49.53 14.92
CA ASP A 151 91.32 -49.23 13.91
C ASP A 151 89.96 -49.84 14.26
N LEU A 152 89.95 -51.03 14.88
CA LEU A 152 88.72 -51.65 15.39
C LEU A 152 88.09 -50.85 16.54
N ASN A 153 88.92 -50.26 17.40
CA ASN A 153 88.44 -49.35 18.45
C ASN A 153 87.90 -48.04 17.87
N LYS A 154 88.53 -47.48 16.83
CA LYS A 154 87.98 -46.31 16.10
C LYS A 154 86.64 -46.65 15.45
N GLN A 155 86.50 -47.82 14.82
CA GLN A 155 85.24 -48.27 14.25
C GLN A 155 84.13 -48.41 15.31
N LYS A 156 84.44 -48.93 16.51
CA LYS A 156 83.48 -48.97 17.62
C LYS A 156 83.00 -47.58 18.05
N LEU A 157 83.90 -46.60 18.09
CA LEU A 157 83.52 -45.21 18.38
C LEU A 157 82.59 -44.65 17.30
N ILE A 158 82.90 -44.89 16.02
CA ILE A 158 82.04 -44.49 14.89
C ILE A 158 80.66 -45.13 14.98
N ILE A 159 80.56 -46.42 15.34
CA ILE A 159 79.27 -47.10 15.53
C ILE A 159 78.44 -46.43 16.62
N ASN A 160 79.06 -46.10 17.77
CA ASN A 160 78.36 -45.39 18.85
C ASN A 160 77.88 -43.99 18.40
N GLU A 161 78.67 -43.29 17.58
CA GLU A 161 78.26 -42.01 17.00
C GLU A 161 77.09 -42.17 16.03
N ILE A 162 77.10 -43.21 15.19
CA ILE A 162 75.98 -43.55 14.29
C ILE A 162 74.71 -43.82 15.10
N ASP A 163 74.79 -44.61 16.17
CA ASP A 163 73.63 -44.91 17.02
C ASP A 163 73.07 -43.63 17.65
N ASN A 164 73.94 -42.73 18.12
CA ASN A 164 73.52 -41.43 18.65
C ASN A 164 72.84 -40.57 17.57
N ILE A 165 73.40 -40.51 16.35
CA ILE A 165 72.79 -39.79 15.23
C ILE A 165 71.43 -40.39 14.86
N GLN A 166 71.28 -41.72 14.89
CA GLN A 166 70.00 -42.38 14.64
C GLN A 166 68.95 -42.01 15.70
N GLN A 167 69.33 -41.98 16.99
CA GLN A 167 68.44 -41.53 18.06
C GLN A 167 68.03 -40.07 17.88
N GLN A 168 68.97 -39.20 17.48
CA GLN A 168 68.67 -37.80 17.14
C GLN A 168 67.70 -37.69 15.96
N LEU A 169 67.89 -38.50 14.91
CA LEU A 169 67.01 -38.52 13.74
C LEU A 169 65.60 -38.98 14.09
N ILE A 170 65.46 -40.00 14.94
CA ILE A 170 64.16 -40.46 15.45
C ILE A 170 63.48 -39.33 16.22
N SER A 171 64.19 -38.67 17.12
CA SER A 171 63.66 -37.53 17.86
C SER A 171 63.23 -36.38 16.95
N GLN A 172 64.01 -36.07 15.92
CA GLN A 172 63.68 -35.03 14.94
C GLN A 172 62.46 -35.42 14.09
N GLN A 173 62.35 -36.69 13.69
CA GLN A 173 61.20 -37.19 12.95
C GLN A 173 59.92 -37.13 13.79
N SER A 174 59.99 -37.47 15.08
CA SER A 174 58.86 -37.32 16.00
C SER A 174 58.43 -35.85 16.12
N GLN A 175 59.38 -34.92 16.24
CA GLN A 175 59.08 -33.48 16.27
C GLN A 175 58.47 -32.98 14.94
N LEU A 176 58.92 -33.52 13.79
CA LEU A 176 58.36 -33.18 12.49
C LEU A 176 56.89 -33.65 12.40
N ASN A 177 56.62 -34.88 12.81
CA ASN A 177 55.27 -35.44 12.81
C ASN A 177 54.33 -34.64 13.74
N GLU A 178 54.81 -34.22 14.91
CA GLU A 178 54.04 -33.36 15.82
C GLU A 178 53.74 -31.99 15.18
N LYS A 179 54.72 -31.39 14.48
CA LYS A 179 54.52 -30.14 13.74
C LYS A 179 53.53 -30.29 12.58
N ASP A 180 53.55 -31.43 11.87
CA ASP A 180 52.59 -31.71 10.80
C ASP A 180 51.16 -31.85 11.36
N GLU A 181 50.99 -32.48 12.52
CA GLU A 181 49.72 -32.54 13.23
C GLU A 181 49.25 -31.14 13.66
N GLN A 182 50.14 -30.33 14.24
CA GLN A 182 49.85 -28.94 14.58
C GLN A 182 49.46 -28.11 13.34
N LEU A 183 50.13 -28.32 12.20
CA LEU A 183 49.82 -27.65 10.94
C LEU A 183 48.45 -28.07 10.40
N SER A 184 48.08 -29.34 10.55
CA SER A 184 46.75 -29.85 10.19
C SER A 184 45.64 -29.20 11.04
N ILE A 185 45.88 -29.08 12.36
CA ILE A 185 44.97 -28.37 13.28
C ILE A 185 44.88 -26.87 12.93
N LEU A 186 46.00 -26.23 12.56
CA LEU A 186 45.99 -24.83 12.15
C LEU A 186 45.25 -24.62 10.82
N LYS A 187 45.38 -25.53 9.86
CA LYS A 187 44.62 -25.48 8.59
C LYS A 187 43.12 -25.59 8.84
N THR A 188 42.68 -26.56 9.63
CA THR A 188 41.26 -26.71 9.98
C THR A 188 40.71 -25.46 10.68
N LYS A 189 41.47 -24.86 11.61
CA LYS A 189 41.10 -23.57 12.23
C LYS A 189 41.06 -22.40 11.25
N LEU A 190 41.95 -22.38 10.25
CA LEU A 190 41.94 -21.35 9.22
C LEU A 190 40.71 -21.47 8.31
N ASP A 191 40.34 -22.70 7.95
CA ASP A 191 39.13 -22.98 7.15
C ASP A 191 37.86 -22.57 7.93
N GLU A 192 37.81 -22.88 9.24
CA GLU A 192 36.74 -22.40 10.12
C GLU A 192 36.69 -20.86 10.17
N GLN A 193 37.85 -20.19 10.25
CA GLN A 193 37.92 -18.73 10.24
C GLN A 193 37.43 -18.14 8.91
N GLN A 194 37.69 -18.80 7.78
CA GLN A 194 37.16 -18.39 6.48
C GLN A 194 35.63 -18.51 6.43
N ASP A 195 35.05 -19.62 6.92
CA ASP A 195 33.60 -19.79 7.05
C ASP A 195 32.96 -18.70 7.94
N TYR A 196 33.60 -18.33 9.05
CA TYR A 196 33.14 -17.20 9.88
C TYR A 196 33.18 -15.87 9.13
N ASN A 197 34.22 -15.61 8.34
CA ASN A 197 34.33 -14.38 7.55
C ASN A 197 33.27 -14.31 6.45
N GLU A 198 32.98 -15.43 5.77
CA GLU A 198 31.90 -15.51 4.77
C GLU A 198 30.54 -15.22 5.43
N LYS A 199 30.24 -15.86 6.56
CA LYS A 199 29.02 -15.58 7.35
C LYS A 199 28.92 -14.14 7.80
N TYR A 200 30.04 -13.52 8.19
CA TYR A 200 30.09 -12.10 8.55
C TYR A 200 29.78 -11.22 7.34
N SER A 201 30.37 -11.49 6.17
CA SER A 201 30.10 -10.75 4.94
C SER A 201 28.64 -10.89 4.49
N GLU A 202 28.03 -12.08 4.65
CA GLU A 202 26.61 -12.28 4.40
C GLU A 202 25.74 -11.48 5.38
N LEU A 203 26.10 -11.48 6.66
CA LEU A 203 25.37 -10.74 7.69
C LEU A 203 25.47 -9.24 7.46
N GLU A 204 26.64 -8.73 7.07
CA GLU A 204 26.86 -7.33 6.71
C GLU A 204 26.02 -6.94 5.48
N THR A 205 25.95 -7.80 4.47
CA THR A 205 25.10 -7.59 3.30
C THR A 205 23.62 -7.54 3.69
N LYS A 206 23.15 -8.49 4.53
CA LYS A 206 21.77 -8.50 5.05
C LYS A 206 21.48 -7.25 5.88
N PHE A 207 22.42 -6.81 6.71
CA PHE A 207 22.28 -5.61 7.54
C PHE A 207 22.16 -4.35 6.68
N ASN A 208 22.99 -4.21 5.64
CA ASN A 208 22.93 -3.08 4.72
C ASN A 208 21.62 -3.07 3.91
N ASN A 209 21.11 -4.24 3.50
CA ASN A 209 19.81 -4.34 2.84
C ASN A 209 18.67 -3.89 3.78
N ILE A 210 18.70 -4.31 5.05
CA ILE A 210 17.71 -3.89 6.06
C ILE A 210 17.77 -2.37 6.28
N LEU A 211 18.97 -1.77 6.33
CA LEU A 211 19.11 -0.32 6.44
C LEU A 211 18.54 0.42 5.22
N SER A 212 18.78 -0.12 4.01
CA SER A 212 18.22 0.45 2.78
C SER A 212 16.69 0.34 2.76
N GLU A 213 16.12 -0.81 3.15
CA GLU A 213 14.68 -1.02 3.21
C GLU A 213 14.03 -0.12 4.27
N LYS A 214 14.67 0.03 5.44
CA LYS A 214 14.25 0.98 6.47
C LYS A 214 14.18 2.41 5.93
N ALA A 215 15.21 2.86 5.21
CA ALA A 215 15.24 4.21 4.64
C ALA A 215 14.13 4.42 3.59
N ILE A 216 13.80 3.40 2.79
CA ILE A 216 12.67 3.45 1.84
C ILE A 216 11.35 3.59 2.60
N LEU A 217 11.12 2.75 3.63
CA LEU A 217 9.91 2.79 4.44
C LEU A 217 9.73 4.11 5.20
N GLU A 218 10.82 4.72 5.70
CA GLU A 218 10.79 6.04 6.33
C GLU A 218 10.36 7.13 5.32
N ASN A 219 10.87 7.08 4.09
CA ASN A 219 10.45 8.02 3.04
C ASN A 219 8.98 7.82 2.61
N GLU A 220 8.52 6.58 2.52
CA GLU A 220 7.11 6.26 2.23
C GLU A 220 6.18 6.73 3.35
N LEU A 221 6.61 6.59 4.61
CA LEU A 221 5.88 7.09 5.77
C LEU A 221 5.74 8.62 5.73
N ASP A 222 6.84 9.34 5.46
CA ASP A 222 6.84 10.81 5.35
C ASP A 222 5.96 11.29 4.19
N SER A 223 6.04 10.63 3.03
CA SER A 223 5.17 10.91 1.87
C SER A 223 3.69 10.72 2.21
N THR A 224 3.37 9.61 2.88
CA THR A 224 2.00 9.32 3.33
C THR A 224 1.51 10.36 4.34
N HIS A 225 2.39 10.79 5.26
CA HIS A 225 2.07 11.84 6.23
C HIS A 225 1.73 13.18 5.56
N ILE A 226 2.50 13.58 4.54
CA ILE A 226 2.23 14.79 3.74
C ILE A 226 0.88 14.67 3.00
N GLN A 227 0.57 13.51 2.43
CA GLN A 227 -0.73 13.28 1.78
C GLN A 227 -1.90 13.37 2.77
N ILE A 228 -1.78 12.78 3.96
CA ILE A 228 -2.78 12.90 5.03
C ILE A 228 -2.98 14.37 5.42
N GLN A 229 -1.90 15.13 5.61
CA GLN A 229 -2.01 16.54 5.99
C GLN A 229 -2.66 17.40 4.88
N THR A 230 -2.34 17.12 3.63
CA THR A 230 -2.92 17.80 2.46
C THR A 230 -4.41 17.50 2.33
N THR A 231 -4.80 16.22 2.45
CA THR A 231 -6.21 15.81 2.37
C THR A 231 -7.03 16.34 3.56
N GLN A 232 -6.46 16.36 4.77
CA GLN A 232 -7.08 16.98 5.94
C GLN A 232 -7.34 18.48 5.71
N SER A 233 -6.38 19.20 5.12
CA SER A 233 -6.51 20.63 4.83
C SER A 233 -7.60 20.89 3.79
N ALA A 234 -7.63 20.12 2.70
CA ALA A 234 -8.68 20.21 1.68
C ALA A 234 -10.07 19.87 2.24
N LEU A 235 -10.17 18.88 3.14
CA LEU A 235 -11.43 18.53 3.81
C LEU A 235 -11.92 19.66 4.71
N ASN A 236 -11.01 20.29 5.46
CA ASN A 236 -11.33 21.44 6.32
C ASN A 236 -11.81 22.64 5.49
N GLU A 237 -11.14 22.93 4.37
CA GLU A 237 -11.55 24.00 3.46
C GLU A 237 -12.95 23.74 2.87
N LYS A 238 -13.20 22.51 2.39
CA LYS A 238 -14.52 22.12 1.88
C LYS A 238 -15.62 22.21 2.95
N THR A 239 -15.33 21.77 4.16
CA THR A 239 -16.27 21.88 5.30
C THR A 239 -16.59 23.34 5.60
N ASN A 240 -15.59 24.21 5.62
CA ASN A 240 -15.79 25.65 5.85
C ASN A 240 -16.62 26.31 4.74
N VAL A 241 -16.39 25.97 3.47
CA VAL A 241 -17.19 26.47 2.34
C VAL A 241 -18.64 26.02 2.46
N ASN A 242 -18.88 24.75 2.73
CA ASN A 242 -20.24 24.22 2.92
C ASN A 242 -20.95 24.87 4.11
N MET A 243 -20.24 25.09 5.22
CA MET A 243 -20.80 25.82 6.38
C MET A 243 -21.22 27.23 6.01
N LYS A 244 -20.37 28.00 5.31
CA LYS A 244 -20.71 29.36 4.86
C LYS A 244 -21.93 29.39 3.94
N GLN A 245 -22.01 28.47 2.98
CA GLN A 245 -23.18 28.37 2.09
C GLN A 245 -24.46 28.05 2.86
N THR A 246 -24.35 27.19 3.88
CA THR A 246 -25.50 26.83 4.73
C THR A 246 -25.93 28.02 5.59
N GLU A 247 -24.98 28.76 6.17
CA GLU A 247 -25.25 30.00 6.93
C GLU A 247 -25.89 31.08 6.06
N GLU A 248 -25.43 31.26 4.82
CA GLU A 248 -26.03 32.20 3.87
C GLU A 248 -27.46 31.79 3.52
N LYS A 249 -27.71 30.50 3.30
CA LYS A 249 -29.07 30.00 3.01
C LYS A 249 -30.02 30.16 4.20
N ILE A 250 -29.52 29.96 5.42
CA ILE A 250 -30.30 30.21 6.65
C ILE A 250 -30.69 31.69 6.72
N LYS A 251 -29.75 32.62 6.53
CA LYS A 251 -30.04 34.06 6.54
C LYS A 251 -31.05 34.48 5.48
N GLU A 252 -30.96 33.90 4.28
CA GLU A 252 -31.93 34.16 3.21
C GLU A 252 -33.35 33.71 3.62
N LEU A 253 -33.46 32.51 4.20
CA LEU A 253 -34.74 31.97 4.67
C LEU A 253 -35.30 32.77 5.85
N GLU A 254 -34.46 33.20 6.79
CA GLU A 254 -34.84 34.08 7.90
C GLU A 254 -35.42 35.41 7.37
N THR A 255 -34.75 36.03 6.39
CA THR A 255 -35.22 37.27 5.75
C THR A 255 -36.58 37.08 5.04
N GLN A 256 -36.78 35.93 4.39
CA GLN A 256 -38.07 35.59 3.77
C GLN A 256 -39.17 35.40 4.82
N CYS A 257 -38.88 34.70 5.92
CA CYS A 257 -39.83 34.53 7.02
C CYS A 257 -40.26 35.87 7.61
N ASP A 258 -39.32 36.80 7.84
CA ASP A 258 -39.62 38.14 8.34
C ASP A 258 -40.50 38.93 7.35
N SER A 259 -40.22 38.83 6.05
CA SER A 259 -41.05 39.44 5.00
C SER A 259 -42.49 38.90 5.02
N TYR A 260 -42.67 37.58 5.10
CA TYR A 260 -44.01 36.98 5.17
C TYR A 260 -44.74 37.34 6.46
N GLN A 261 -44.02 37.45 7.58
CA GLN A 261 -44.59 37.90 8.85
C GLN A 261 -45.13 39.33 8.74
N ASN A 262 -44.39 40.25 8.11
CA ASN A 262 -44.84 41.61 7.87
C ASN A 262 -46.08 41.69 6.96
N GLU A 263 -46.13 40.84 5.92
CA GLU A 263 -47.30 40.74 5.04
C GLU A 263 -48.54 40.25 5.80
N ILE A 264 -48.37 39.22 6.65
CA ILE A 264 -49.44 38.71 7.52
C ILE A 264 -49.94 39.81 8.48
N GLU A 265 -49.06 40.61 9.05
CA GLU A 265 -49.45 41.72 9.94
C GLU A 265 -50.21 42.82 9.19
N THR A 266 -49.78 43.13 7.96
CA THR A 266 -50.49 44.08 7.08
C THR A 266 -51.89 43.59 6.75
N LEU A 267 -52.03 42.32 6.34
CA LEU A 267 -53.32 41.70 6.03
C LEU A 267 -54.23 41.63 7.27
N LYS A 268 -53.68 41.34 8.46
CA LYS A 268 -54.44 41.39 9.72
C LYS A 268 -54.98 42.80 9.99
N SER A 269 -54.17 43.83 9.80
CA SER A 269 -54.60 45.23 9.96
C SER A 269 -55.72 45.58 8.98
N GLU A 270 -55.61 45.15 7.72
CA GLU A 270 -56.64 45.36 6.70
C GLU A 270 -57.96 44.68 7.06
N ILE A 271 -57.91 43.42 7.50
CA ILE A 271 -59.09 42.67 7.96
C ILE A 271 -59.78 43.41 9.12
N VAL A 272 -59.03 43.91 10.10
CA VAL A 272 -59.61 44.68 11.21
C VAL A 272 -60.32 45.94 10.71
N SER A 273 -59.72 46.66 9.75
CA SER A 273 -60.37 47.83 9.14
C SER A 273 -61.67 47.46 8.42
N LEU A 274 -61.68 46.36 7.66
CA LEU A 274 -62.88 45.88 6.97
C LEU A 274 -63.98 45.44 7.94
N VAL A 275 -63.62 44.78 9.04
CA VAL A 275 -64.57 44.42 10.11
C VAL A 275 -65.21 45.67 10.70
N ASN A 276 -64.44 46.70 11.03
CA ASN A 276 -64.98 47.97 11.56
C ASN A 276 -65.94 48.65 10.57
N ILE A 277 -65.60 48.66 9.27
CA ILE A 277 -66.48 49.20 8.22
C ILE A 277 -67.79 48.39 8.14
N ASN A 278 -67.71 47.07 8.25
CA ASN A 278 -68.88 46.21 8.19
C ASN A 278 -69.78 46.39 9.43
N GLU A 279 -69.20 46.56 10.62
CA GLU A 279 -69.95 46.89 11.84
C GLU A 279 -70.68 48.23 11.71
N GLU A 280 -70.02 49.26 11.17
CA GLU A 280 -70.63 50.56 10.91
C GLU A 280 -71.76 50.47 9.86
N ASN A 281 -71.55 49.72 8.77
CA ASN A 281 -72.60 49.48 7.79
C ASN A 281 -73.79 48.73 8.39
N THR A 282 -73.54 47.78 9.29
CA THR A 282 -74.60 47.07 10.02
C THR A 282 -75.42 48.04 10.86
N ARG A 283 -74.77 48.96 11.60
CA ARG A 283 -75.47 50.00 12.37
C ARG A 283 -76.32 50.90 11.48
N ARG A 284 -75.81 51.30 10.32
CA ARG A 284 -76.57 52.12 9.36
C ARG A 284 -77.79 51.39 8.79
N ILE A 285 -77.69 50.07 8.58
CA ILE A 285 -78.84 49.26 8.15
C ILE A 285 -79.90 49.27 9.25
N ASP A 286 -79.50 49.07 10.51
CA ASP A 286 -80.43 49.13 11.65
C ASP A 286 -81.10 50.51 11.76
N GLU A 287 -80.35 51.61 11.59
CA GLU A 287 -80.90 52.97 11.54
C GLU A 287 -81.90 53.16 10.40
N PHE A 288 -81.62 52.64 9.21
CA PHE A 288 -82.55 52.70 8.07
C PHE A 288 -83.81 51.86 8.29
N ASP A 289 -83.69 50.71 8.95
CA ASP A 289 -84.85 49.88 9.30
C ASP A 289 -85.75 50.58 10.33
N ASP A 290 -85.16 51.28 11.32
CA ASP A 290 -85.89 52.12 12.28
C ASP A 290 -86.58 53.31 11.59
N GLU A 291 -85.87 54.02 10.70
CA GLU A 291 -86.45 55.12 9.90
C GLU A 291 -87.61 54.61 9.03
N LYS A 292 -87.42 53.49 8.35
CA LYS A 292 -88.45 52.85 7.54
C LYS A 292 -89.67 52.49 8.39
N PHE A 293 -89.49 51.91 9.57
CA PHE A 293 -90.58 51.60 10.48
C PHE A 293 -91.35 52.87 10.88
N ASN A 294 -90.64 53.95 11.20
CA ASN A 294 -91.27 55.24 11.54
C ASN A 294 -92.09 55.81 10.36
N PHE A 295 -91.56 55.76 9.13
CA PHE A 295 -92.29 56.17 7.94
C PHE A 295 -93.52 55.29 7.67
N GLU A 296 -93.42 53.97 7.86
CA GLU A 296 -94.55 53.07 7.74
C GLU A 296 -95.66 53.42 8.75
N GLN A 297 -95.31 53.73 10.00
CA GLN A 297 -96.28 54.20 11.01
C GLN A 297 -96.91 55.54 10.63
N GLU A 298 -96.12 56.49 10.11
CA GLU A 298 -96.64 57.77 9.63
C GLU A 298 -97.63 57.59 8.46
N ILE A 299 -97.31 56.71 7.50
CA ILE A 299 -98.20 56.37 6.38
C ILE A 299 -99.51 55.76 6.90
N ILE A 300 -99.46 54.86 7.88
CA ILE A 300 -100.65 54.27 8.49
C ILE A 300 -101.51 55.36 9.13
N GLU A 301 -100.91 56.24 9.92
CA GLU A 301 -101.62 57.34 10.59
C GLU A 301 -102.23 58.34 9.60
N LYS A 302 -101.49 58.71 8.56
CA LYS A 302 -102.00 59.58 7.49
C LYS A 302 -103.13 58.92 6.71
N SER A 303 -103.03 57.62 6.44
CA SER A 303 -104.10 56.86 5.79
C SER A 303 -105.37 56.86 6.65
N ARG A 304 -105.23 56.68 7.97
CA ARG A 304 -106.35 56.79 8.93
C ARG A 304 -107.00 58.18 8.88
N GLN A 305 -106.21 59.25 8.93
CA GLN A 305 -106.71 60.63 8.84
C GLN A 305 -107.46 60.91 7.53
N ILE A 306 -106.99 60.34 6.41
CA ILE A 306 -107.68 60.41 5.11
C ILE A 306 -109.02 59.69 5.17
N THR A 307 -109.08 58.47 5.74
CA THR A 307 -110.34 57.74 5.91
C THR A 307 -111.35 58.53 6.74
N GLU A 308 -110.94 59.05 7.90
CA GLU A 308 -111.80 59.89 8.76
C GLU A 308 -112.28 61.16 8.03
N SER A 309 -111.40 61.78 7.23
CA SER A 309 -111.76 62.95 6.42
C SER A 309 -112.76 62.61 5.32
N ASN A 310 -112.62 61.45 4.67
CA ASN A 310 -113.54 60.96 3.65
C ASN A 310 -114.92 60.66 4.25
N GLU A 311 -114.97 59.99 5.41
CA GLU A 311 -116.24 59.75 6.14
C GLU A 311 -116.95 61.08 6.45
N LYS A 312 -116.19 62.11 6.85
CA LYS A 312 -116.74 63.45 7.12
C LYS A 312 -117.21 64.16 5.85
N ILE A 313 -116.51 63.97 4.72
CA ILE A 313 -116.95 64.48 3.41
C ILE A 313 -118.28 63.80 3.04
N GLU A 314 -118.39 62.48 3.14
CA GLU A 314 -119.63 61.75 2.87
C GLU A 314 -120.80 62.22 3.75
N GLU A 315 -120.54 62.47 5.04
CA GLU A 315 -121.53 63.06 5.95
C GLU A 315 -121.96 64.46 5.49
N LEU A 316 -121.02 65.33 5.14
CA LEU A 316 -121.30 66.68 4.64
C LEU A 316 -122.04 66.65 3.30
N GLU A 317 -121.71 65.73 2.39
CA GLU A 317 -122.40 65.53 1.12
C GLU A 317 -123.85 65.05 1.34
N SER A 318 -124.07 64.13 2.28
CA SER A 318 -125.40 63.69 2.69
C SER A 318 -126.22 64.85 3.27
N ASN A 319 -125.63 65.65 4.16
CA ASN A 319 -126.26 66.85 4.73
C ASN A 319 -126.56 67.90 3.66
N LEU A 320 -125.65 68.12 2.70
CA LEU A 320 -125.85 69.01 1.56
C LEU A 320 -127.03 68.54 0.70
N LYS A 321 -127.10 67.23 0.39
CA LYS A 321 -128.20 66.64 -0.38
C LYS A 321 -129.53 66.81 0.34
N GLN A 322 -129.59 66.54 1.64
CA GLN A 322 -130.78 66.80 2.46
C GLN A 322 -131.17 68.29 2.43
N ALA A 323 -130.21 69.19 2.61
CA ALA A 323 -130.43 70.63 2.55
C ALA A 323 -130.94 71.09 1.18
N GLN A 324 -130.38 70.56 0.09
CA GLN A 324 -130.84 70.80 -1.28
C GLN A 324 -132.27 70.30 -1.51
N GLU A 325 -132.61 69.10 -1.02
CA GLU A 325 -133.98 68.56 -1.08
C GLU A 325 -134.97 69.40 -0.28
N THR A 326 -134.61 69.80 0.94
CA THR A 326 -135.44 70.72 1.74
C THR A 326 -135.57 72.09 1.07
N GLY A 327 -134.50 72.61 0.49
CA GLY A 327 -134.49 73.86 -0.25
C GLY A 327 -135.35 73.78 -1.52
N ALA A 328 -135.35 72.65 -2.23
CA ALA A 328 -136.23 72.41 -3.37
C ALA A 328 -137.71 72.30 -2.96
N LYS A 329 -138.00 71.62 -1.84
CA LYS A 329 -139.35 71.58 -1.23
C LYS A 329 -139.81 72.97 -0.84
N LEU A 330 -138.96 73.77 -0.21
CA LEU A 330 -139.24 75.15 0.18
C LEU A 330 -139.47 76.04 -1.05
N ARG A 331 -138.63 75.93 -2.10
CA ARG A 331 -138.83 76.64 -3.37
C ARG A 331 -140.15 76.27 -4.04
N LYS A 332 -140.55 74.99 -4.04
CA LYS A 332 -141.88 74.56 -4.51
C LYS A 332 -143.01 75.12 -3.65
N ALA A 333 -142.84 75.17 -2.33
CA ALA A 333 -143.82 75.75 -1.41
C ALA A 333 -143.96 77.26 -1.63
N LEU A 334 -142.84 77.97 -1.73
CA LEU A 334 -142.78 79.39 -2.07
C LEU A 334 -143.36 79.67 -3.45
N GLN A 335 -143.09 78.84 -4.46
CA GLN A 335 -143.69 78.99 -5.79
C GLN A 335 -145.21 78.76 -5.72
N LYS A 336 -145.71 77.77 -4.98
CA LYS A 336 -147.16 77.60 -4.74
C LYS A 336 -147.77 78.78 -3.99
N MET A 337 -147.06 79.34 -3.02
CA MET A 337 -147.49 80.53 -2.28
C MET A 337 -147.52 81.74 -3.20
N LYS A 338 -146.48 81.92 -4.01
CA LYS A 338 -146.37 82.94 -5.06
C LYS A 338 -147.51 82.77 -6.05
N ASP A 339 -147.72 81.60 -6.64
CA ASP A 339 -148.83 81.32 -7.57
C ASP A 339 -150.22 81.50 -6.89
N SER A 340 -150.32 81.28 -5.58
CA SER A 340 -151.53 81.60 -4.79
C SER A 340 -151.71 83.11 -4.54
N ILE A 341 -150.61 83.86 -4.50
CA ILE A 341 -150.59 85.33 -4.43
C ILE A 341 -150.88 85.92 -5.81
N THR A 342 -150.25 85.42 -6.89
CA THR A 342 -150.49 85.83 -8.28
C THR A 342 -151.92 85.53 -8.73
N ASN A 343 -152.57 84.47 -8.22
CA ASN A 343 -154.00 84.21 -8.44
C ASN A 343 -154.94 85.03 -7.55
N LYS A 344 -154.42 85.85 -6.62
CA LYS A 344 -155.21 86.73 -5.74
C LYS A 344 -154.92 88.23 -5.91
N GLU A 345 -154.02 88.63 -6.80
CA GLU A 345 -153.69 90.04 -7.01
C GLU A 345 -154.40 90.64 -8.25
N GLN A 346 -155.73 90.71 -8.15
CA GLN A 346 -156.49 91.86 -8.62
C GLN A 346 -156.97 92.65 -7.40
N THR A 347 -156.04 93.19 -6.61
CA THR A 347 -156.34 94.36 -5.75
C THR A 347 -155.03 95.07 -5.43
N ASN A 348 -154.96 96.32 -5.88
CA ASN A 348 -153.86 97.24 -5.64
C ASN A 348 -153.60 97.41 -4.15
N ASN A 349 -152.40 97.08 -3.67
CA ASN A 349 -151.92 97.59 -2.39
C ASN A 349 -150.40 97.85 -2.43
N PRO A 350 -149.95 99.13 -2.48
CA PRO A 350 -148.54 99.49 -2.60
C PRO A 350 -147.70 99.25 -1.31
N ASP A 351 -148.33 98.89 -0.18
CA ASP A 351 -147.61 98.63 1.08
C ASP A 351 -146.95 97.24 1.13
N THR A 352 -147.48 96.25 0.39
CA THR A 352 -146.89 94.91 0.30
C THR A 352 -145.62 94.89 -0.54
N GLU A 353 -145.52 95.75 -1.55
CA GLU A 353 -144.34 95.85 -2.41
C GLU A 353 -143.13 96.47 -1.68
N ILE A 354 -143.37 97.42 -0.76
CA ILE A 354 -142.32 98.03 0.07
C ILE A 354 -141.80 97.05 1.14
N GLN A 355 -142.67 96.23 1.74
CA GLN A 355 -142.23 95.18 2.67
C GLN A 355 -141.49 94.05 1.95
N LEU A 356 -141.94 93.67 0.75
CA LEU A 356 -141.24 92.68 -0.07
C LEU A 356 -139.85 93.21 -0.49
N GLN A 357 -139.75 94.49 -0.85
CA GLN A 357 -138.46 95.12 -1.19
C GLN A 357 -137.51 95.14 0.00
N LYS A 358 -137.96 95.53 1.21
CA LYS A 358 -137.12 95.51 2.42
C LYS A 358 -136.61 94.11 2.76
N VAL A 359 -137.46 93.09 2.68
CA VAL A 359 -137.04 91.70 2.93
C VAL A 359 -136.06 91.23 1.85
N THR A 360 -136.26 91.64 0.60
CA THR A 360 -135.34 91.31 -0.51
C THR A 360 -133.99 91.98 -0.30
N ASP A 361 -133.95 93.26 0.08
CA ASP A 361 -132.73 94.00 0.37
C ASP A 361 -131.98 93.41 1.57
N GLU A 362 -132.68 93.02 2.64
CA GLU A 362 -132.09 92.35 3.81
C GLU A 362 -131.51 90.97 3.47
N TYR A 363 -132.19 90.19 2.63
CA TYR A 363 -131.68 88.90 2.15
C TYR A 363 -130.46 89.09 1.25
N GLU A 364 -130.47 90.08 0.36
CA GLU A 364 -129.34 90.37 -0.52
C GLU A 364 -128.13 90.86 0.28
N GLN A 365 -128.34 91.65 1.34
CA GLN A 365 -127.29 92.08 2.25
C GLN A 365 -126.68 90.92 3.03
N ARG A 366 -127.51 90.00 3.55
CA ARG A 366 -127.02 88.77 4.20
C ARG A 366 -126.24 87.88 3.23
N LEU A 367 -126.67 87.78 1.98
CA LEU A 367 -125.98 87.01 0.96
C LEU A 367 -124.61 87.62 0.64
N LYS A 368 -124.52 88.95 0.52
CA LYS A 368 -123.26 89.68 0.34
C LYS A 368 -122.33 89.54 1.54
N GLU A 369 -122.85 89.51 2.77
CA GLU A 369 -122.07 89.27 3.97
C GLU A 369 -121.52 87.83 4.03
N GLN A 370 -122.34 86.83 3.72
CA GLN A 370 -121.87 85.45 3.59
C GLN A 370 -120.81 85.31 2.49
N GLU A 371 -120.99 85.94 1.34
CA GLU A 371 -120.02 85.92 0.24
C GLU A 371 -118.69 86.57 0.65
N LYS A 372 -118.74 87.68 1.41
CA LYS A 372 -117.53 88.29 2.00
C LYS A 372 -116.86 87.34 3.01
N GLU A 373 -117.63 86.67 3.86
CA GLU A 373 -117.09 85.73 4.84
C GLU A 373 -116.42 84.52 4.15
N TYR A 374 -117.06 83.92 3.17
CA TYR A 374 -116.50 82.82 2.38
C TYR A 374 -115.24 83.25 1.62
N ASN A 375 -115.25 84.42 0.97
CA ASN A 375 -114.06 84.96 0.31
C ASN A 375 -112.91 85.21 1.29
N THR A 376 -113.23 85.62 2.52
CA THR A 376 -112.21 85.83 3.56
C THR A 376 -111.62 84.49 4.02
N LYS A 377 -112.45 83.46 4.24
CA LYS A 377 -111.99 82.10 4.55
C LYS A 377 -111.14 81.51 3.43
N LEU A 378 -111.55 81.68 2.17
CA LEU A 378 -110.79 81.21 1.01
C LEU A 378 -109.42 81.90 0.91
N LYS A 379 -109.35 83.22 1.15
CA LYS A 379 -108.07 83.95 1.19
C LYS A 379 -107.17 83.50 2.33
N LEU A 380 -107.72 83.19 3.50
CA LEU A 380 -106.94 82.66 4.62
C LEU A 380 -106.40 81.27 4.31
N MET A 381 -107.24 80.38 3.78
CA MET A 381 -106.84 79.02 3.37
C MET A 381 -105.75 79.06 2.28
N ALA A 382 -105.89 79.94 1.29
CA ALA A 382 -104.88 80.12 0.24
C ALA A 382 -103.54 80.65 0.82
N LYS A 383 -103.59 81.56 1.80
CA LYS A 383 -102.37 82.02 2.50
C LYS A 383 -101.71 80.89 3.28
N GLU A 384 -102.49 80.12 4.04
CA GLU A 384 -101.97 79.00 4.82
C GLU A 384 -101.34 77.92 3.92
N MET A 385 -101.99 77.61 2.79
CA MET A 385 -101.48 76.66 1.81
C MET A 385 -100.17 77.16 1.16
N ASN A 386 -100.07 78.46 0.85
CA ASN A 386 -98.82 79.05 0.37
C ASN A 386 -97.69 78.97 1.40
N VAL A 387 -97.98 79.21 2.68
CA VAL A 387 -96.98 79.08 3.76
C VAL A 387 -96.50 77.63 3.86
N GLN A 388 -97.39 76.65 3.78
CA GLN A 388 -97.01 75.23 3.79
C GLN A 388 -96.16 74.83 2.57
N ILE A 389 -96.45 75.38 1.38
CA ILE A 389 -95.65 75.15 0.18
C ILE A 389 -94.24 75.73 0.38
N GLU A 390 -94.15 76.96 0.86
CA GLU A 390 -92.86 77.64 1.08
C GLU A 390 -92.01 76.90 2.13
N ASP A 391 -92.62 76.42 3.21
CA ASP A 391 -91.93 75.65 4.26
C ASP A 391 -91.43 74.29 3.73
N LYS A 392 -92.23 73.62 2.88
CA LYS A 392 -91.79 72.38 2.21
C LYS A 392 -90.68 72.62 1.20
N GLU A 393 -90.73 73.70 0.41
CA GLU A 393 -89.66 74.08 -0.50
C GLU A 393 -88.36 74.36 0.26
N GLN A 394 -88.42 75.09 1.37
CA GLN A 394 -87.26 75.33 2.23
C GLN A 394 -86.68 74.04 2.80
N THR A 395 -87.53 73.13 3.26
CA THR A 395 -87.10 71.83 3.80
C THR A 395 -86.43 70.97 2.72
N TYR A 396 -87.01 70.90 1.53
CA TYR A 396 -86.42 70.18 0.39
C TYR A 396 -85.07 70.76 -0.01
N ASN A 397 -84.96 72.09 -0.12
CA ASN A 397 -83.71 72.76 -0.44
C ASN A 397 -82.62 72.52 0.62
N ARG A 398 -83.00 72.41 1.90
CA ARG A 398 -82.08 72.06 2.98
C ARG A 398 -81.54 70.65 2.83
N GLN A 399 -82.42 69.67 2.64
CA GLN A 399 -82.04 68.26 2.44
C GLN A 399 -81.16 68.08 1.20
N LEU A 400 -81.49 68.77 0.11
CA LEU A 400 -80.68 68.74 -1.11
C LEU A 400 -79.27 69.30 -0.87
N ASN A 401 -79.14 70.41 -0.14
CA ASN A 401 -77.84 70.98 0.22
C ASN A 401 -77.03 70.04 1.13
N GLU A 402 -77.67 69.40 2.11
CA GLU A 402 -77.01 68.43 2.98
C GLU A 402 -76.51 67.21 2.20
N TYR A 403 -77.30 66.70 1.26
CA TYR A 403 -76.90 65.63 0.36
C TYR A 403 -75.69 66.04 -0.49
N MET A 404 -75.73 67.22 -1.10
CA MET A 404 -74.62 67.76 -1.89
C MET A 404 -73.34 67.94 -1.07
N GLN A 405 -73.45 68.36 0.19
CA GLN A 405 -72.29 68.46 1.09
C GLN A 405 -71.73 67.10 1.48
N ARG A 406 -72.57 66.12 1.81
CA ARG A 406 -72.14 64.75 2.09
C ARG A 406 -71.45 64.11 0.89
N SER A 407 -72.01 64.30 -0.31
CA SER A 407 -71.42 63.82 -1.55
C SER A 407 -70.03 64.41 -1.79
N ARG A 408 -69.86 65.73 -1.64
CA ARG A 408 -68.54 66.39 -1.76
C ARG A 408 -67.55 65.93 -0.70
N LYS A 409 -68.02 65.70 0.54
CA LYS A 409 -67.15 65.19 1.60
C LYS A 409 -66.65 63.78 1.27
N ASN A 410 -67.55 62.88 0.86
CA ASN A 410 -67.20 61.52 0.46
C ASN A 410 -66.24 61.51 -0.74
N GLU A 411 -66.45 62.40 -1.72
CA GLU A 411 -65.54 62.56 -2.86
C GLU A 411 -64.14 63.00 -2.41
N ASN A 412 -64.05 63.99 -1.52
CA ASN A 412 -62.78 64.45 -0.97
C ASN A 412 -62.07 63.38 -0.12
N ASP A 413 -62.82 62.62 0.68
CA ASP A 413 -62.26 61.53 1.49
C ASP A 413 -61.71 60.40 0.58
N LEU A 414 -62.40 60.12 -0.53
CA LEU A 414 -61.95 59.16 -1.53
C LEU A 414 -60.69 59.64 -2.27
N ILE A 415 -60.65 60.92 -2.66
CA ILE A 415 -59.47 61.55 -3.27
C ILE A 415 -58.29 61.45 -2.29
N HIS A 416 -58.46 61.84 -1.03
CA HIS A 416 -57.38 61.81 -0.05
C HIS A 416 -56.86 60.38 0.21
N THR A 417 -57.77 59.40 0.27
CA THR A 417 -57.40 57.98 0.40
C THR A 417 -56.61 57.50 -0.83
N SER A 418 -57.05 57.88 -2.04
CA SER A 418 -56.33 57.55 -3.27
C SER A 418 -54.94 58.18 -3.34
N GLU A 419 -54.81 59.43 -2.88
CA GLU A 419 -53.52 60.14 -2.84
C GLU A 419 -52.55 59.45 -1.90
N GLN A 420 -53.00 59.04 -0.70
CA GLN A 420 -52.18 58.27 0.24
C GLN A 420 -51.72 56.93 -0.34
N GLN A 421 -52.60 56.22 -1.07
CA GLN A 421 -52.25 54.97 -1.74
C GLN A 421 -51.20 55.20 -2.82
N VAL A 422 -51.33 56.27 -3.62
CA VAL A 422 -50.35 56.65 -4.64
C VAL A 422 -49.00 56.99 -4.00
N THR A 423 -48.97 57.82 -2.95
CA THR A 423 -47.73 58.16 -2.24
C THR A 423 -47.04 56.91 -1.65
N SER A 424 -47.81 56.00 -1.05
CA SER A 424 -47.28 54.72 -0.54
C SER A 424 -46.72 53.83 -1.66
N ALA A 425 -47.36 53.82 -2.83
CA ALA A 425 -46.88 53.06 -3.99
C ALA A 425 -45.59 53.68 -4.57
N GLU A 426 -45.51 55.01 -4.65
CA GLU A 426 -44.32 55.74 -5.09
C GLU A 426 -43.12 55.49 -4.16
N GLU A 427 -43.33 55.50 -2.83
CA GLU A 427 -42.25 55.22 -1.87
C GLU A 427 -41.74 53.77 -1.98
N ARG A 428 -42.65 52.81 -2.19
CA ARG A 428 -42.29 51.41 -2.46
C ARG A 428 -41.50 51.26 -3.76
N ALA A 429 -41.91 51.94 -4.83
CA ALA A 429 -41.20 51.93 -6.11
C ALA A 429 -39.79 52.53 -5.97
N LEU A 430 -39.66 53.66 -5.28
CA LEU A 430 -38.37 54.31 -5.03
C LEU A 430 -37.42 53.43 -4.21
N ASN A 431 -37.93 52.72 -3.19
CA ASN A 431 -37.12 51.79 -2.42
C ASN A 431 -36.68 50.59 -3.25
N ALA A 432 -37.56 50.03 -4.10
CA ALA A 432 -37.20 48.97 -5.03
C ALA A 432 -36.12 49.43 -6.04
N GLU A 433 -36.19 50.65 -6.55
CA GLU A 433 -35.14 51.23 -7.42
C GLU A 433 -33.79 51.35 -6.70
N ARG A 434 -33.79 51.75 -5.42
CA ARG A 434 -32.57 51.81 -4.60
C ARG A 434 -31.96 50.43 -4.39
N GLU A 435 -32.76 49.40 -4.14
CA GLU A 435 -32.28 48.03 -3.98
C GLU A 435 -31.74 47.46 -5.29
N MET A 436 -32.46 47.65 -6.39
CA MET A 436 -32.01 47.31 -7.74
C MET A 436 -30.65 47.97 -8.06
N SER A 437 -30.47 49.24 -7.70
CA SER A 437 -29.20 49.95 -7.89
C SER A 437 -28.06 49.33 -7.08
N LYS A 438 -28.30 48.97 -5.81
CA LYS A 438 -27.32 48.27 -4.97
C LYS A 438 -26.93 46.91 -5.54
N LEU A 439 -27.90 46.14 -6.02
CA LEU A 439 -27.66 44.82 -6.62
C LEU A 439 -26.88 44.94 -7.93
N GLN A 440 -27.17 45.94 -8.77
CA GLN A 440 -26.38 46.23 -9.97
C GLN A 440 -24.93 46.59 -9.64
N GLU A 441 -24.70 47.37 -8.58
CA GLU A 441 -23.35 47.74 -8.15
C GLU A 441 -22.57 46.53 -7.61
N GLN A 442 -23.19 45.68 -6.80
CA GLN A 442 -22.59 44.42 -6.34
C GLN A 442 -22.27 43.47 -7.50
N LEU A 443 -23.15 43.38 -8.50
CA LEU A 443 -22.90 42.57 -9.69
C LEU A 443 -21.68 43.09 -10.47
N LYS A 444 -21.57 44.41 -10.62
CA LYS A 444 -20.42 45.05 -11.27
C LYS A 444 -19.12 44.82 -10.50
N GLU A 445 -19.16 44.87 -9.17
CA GLU A 445 -18.02 44.57 -8.31
C GLU A 445 -17.56 43.11 -8.45
N LYS A 446 -18.49 42.15 -8.44
CA LYS A 446 -18.16 40.74 -8.69
C LYS A 446 -17.59 40.51 -10.09
N GLN A 447 -18.13 41.16 -11.11
CA GLN A 447 -17.58 41.07 -12.47
C GLN A 447 -16.14 41.59 -12.52
N LEU A 448 -15.84 42.69 -11.81
CA LEU A 448 -14.48 43.24 -11.72
C LEU A 448 -13.55 42.30 -10.96
N GLU A 449 -14.02 41.66 -9.89
CA GLU A 449 -13.27 40.66 -9.14
C GLU A 449 -12.93 39.45 -10.03
N HIS A 450 -13.91 38.91 -10.75
CA HIS A 450 -13.68 37.83 -11.72
C HIS A 450 -12.64 38.22 -12.78
N TYR A 451 -12.69 39.46 -13.27
CA TYR A 451 -11.70 39.96 -14.23
C TYR A 451 -10.28 40.00 -13.63
N ARG A 452 -10.11 40.46 -12.38
CA ARG A 452 -8.82 40.47 -11.68
C ARG A 452 -8.28 39.06 -11.49
N THR A 453 -9.10 38.13 -11.02
CA THR A 453 -8.71 36.74 -10.81
C THR A 453 -8.30 36.07 -12.13
N ALA A 454 -9.03 36.32 -13.21
CA ALA A 454 -8.67 35.81 -14.54
C ALA A 454 -7.31 36.36 -15.00
N GLN A 455 -7.03 37.64 -14.75
CA GLN A 455 -5.76 38.27 -15.09
C GLN A 455 -4.60 37.70 -14.25
N ASP A 456 -4.81 37.43 -12.96
CA ASP A 456 -3.82 36.80 -12.08
C ASP A 456 -3.51 35.37 -12.53
N LEU A 457 -4.52 34.59 -12.92
CA LEU A 457 -4.34 33.27 -13.50
C LEU A 457 -3.56 33.34 -14.81
N GLN A 458 -3.86 34.30 -15.68
CA GLN A 458 -3.12 34.51 -16.92
C GLN A 458 -1.64 34.83 -16.65
N ASN A 459 -1.37 35.66 -15.64
CA ASN A 459 -0.01 35.98 -15.21
C ASN A 459 0.72 34.74 -14.64
N GLN A 460 0.03 33.90 -13.86
CA GLN A 460 0.59 32.63 -13.36
C GLN A 460 0.92 31.67 -14.50
N ILE A 461 0.04 31.52 -15.48
CA ILE A 461 0.28 30.70 -16.68
C ILE A 461 1.51 31.21 -17.44
N GLN A 462 1.63 32.53 -17.67
CA GLN A 462 2.83 33.09 -18.31
C GLN A 462 4.10 32.84 -17.50
N LYS A 463 4.03 32.88 -16.17
CA LYS A 463 5.17 32.58 -15.31
C LYS A 463 5.59 31.11 -15.42
N LEU A 464 4.62 30.18 -15.48
CA LEU A 464 4.89 28.77 -15.69
C LEU A 464 5.52 28.52 -17.06
N ILE A 465 5.03 29.16 -18.12
CA ILE A 465 5.61 29.08 -19.47
C ILE A 465 7.09 29.56 -19.47
N ARG A 466 7.41 30.61 -18.72
CA ARG A 466 8.79 31.12 -18.58
C ARG A 466 9.69 30.26 -17.70
N GLN A 467 9.11 29.41 -16.85
CA GLN A 467 9.86 28.56 -15.91
C GLN A 467 10.12 27.15 -16.45
N THR A 468 9.51 26.76 -17.57
CA THR A 468 9.92 25.58 -18.36
C THR A 468 11.17 25.89 -19.19
N PRO A 469 12.34 25.30 -18.88
CA PRO A 469 13.52 25.41 -19.74
C PRO A 469 13.31 24.60 -21.02
N GLU A 470 13.85 25.13 -22.12
CA GLU A 470 13.90 24.53 -23.45
C GLU A 470 14.48 23.10 -23.44
N THR A 471 13.59 22.11 -23.44
CA THR A 471 13.85 20.81 -24.06
C THR A 471 12.57 20.38 -24.73
N ILE A 472 12.43 20.74 -26.01
CA ILE A 472 11.82 19.98 -27.12
C ILE A 472 11.89 20.94 -28.32
N ASN A 473 13.06 20.93 -28.97
CA ASN A 473 13.15 21.16 -30.40
C ASN A 473 12.92 19.80 -31.08
N ASP A 474 12.33 19.85 -32.27
CA ASP A 474 12.09 18.77 -33.22
C ASP A 474 10.93 17.80 -32.91
N ALA A 475 9.72 18.22 -33.28
CA ALA A 475 9.07 17.63 -34.45
C ALA A 475 7.74 18.32 -34.79
N THR A 476 7.56 18.57 -36.08
CA THR A 476 6.30 18.80 -36.81
C THR A 476 5.59 20.14 -36.63
N GLN A 477 6.07 21.11 -37.42
CA GLN A 477 5.23 22.02 -38.18
C GLN A 477 4.27 21.25 -39.11
N THR A 478 2.96 21.40 -38.92
CA THR A 478 2.03 21.58 -40.04
C THR A 478 0.75 22.28 -39.60
N SER A 479 0.52 23.45 -40.20
CA SER A 479 -0.76 24.12 -40.46
C SER A 479 -1.70 24.41 -39.29
N ILE A 480 -1.57 25.61 -38.75
CA ILE A 480 -2.69 26.36 -38.16
C ILE A 480 -2.87 27.64 -38.99
N GLU A 481 -3.74 27.55 -39.98
CA GLU A 481 -4.48 28.66 -40.57
C GLU A 481 -5.90 28.12 -40.74
N ASP A 482 -6.76 28.37 -39.76
CA ASP A 482 -8.04 29.04 -40.03
C ASP A 482 -8.80 29.29 -38.72
N LEU A 483 -9.12 30.56 -38.55
CA LEU A 483 -9.82 31.16 -37.44
C LEU A 483 -11.33 31.17 -37.72
N HIS A 484 -12.08 30.96 -36.64
CA HIS A 484 -13.48 31.30 -36.45
C HIS A 484 -14.53 30.41 -37.16
N GLN A 485 -15.33 29.71 -36.35
CA GLN A 485 -16.65 30.23 -35.97
C GLN A 485 -17.35 29.28 -34.97
N SER A 486 -18.01 29.92 -34.00
CA SER A 486 -19.33 29.54 -33.49
C SER A 486 -19.48 28.25 -32.67
N ASN A 487 -19.77 28.47 -31.37
CA ASN A 487 -20.84 27.85 -30.59
C ASN A 487 -21.23 26.41 -30.92
N GLY A 488 -21.06 25.53 -29.94
CA GLY A 488 -21.83 24.30 -29.86
C GLY A 488 -21.14 23.25 -29.02
N ASP A 489 -21.66 23.06 -27.81
CA ASP A 489 -21.49 21.88 -26.98
C ASP A 489 -21.32 20.59 -27.79
N GLN A 490 -20.28 19.81 -27.48
CA GLN A 490 -20.42 18.42 -26.99
C GLN A 490 -19.03 17.76 -26.84
N HIS A 491 -18.81 17.26 -25.63
CA HIS A 491 -17.70 16.40 -25.22
C HIS A 491 -17.48 15.23 -26.18
N LEU A 492 -16.34 15.20 -26.87
CA LEU A 492 -15.79 13.99 -27.47
C LEU A 492 -14.62 13.51 -26.59
N LEU A 493 -14.93 12.52 -25.75
CA LEU A 493 -13.92 11.73 -25.03
C LEU A 493 -13.03 11.03 -26.06
N ILE A 494 -11.76 11.44 -26.08
CA ILE A 494 -10.69 10.69 -26.73
C ILE A 494 -10.32 9.56 -25.76
N PHE A 495 -10.74 8.33 -26.06
CA PHE A 495 -10.34 7.13 -25.31
C PHE A 495 -8.85 6.86 -25.50
N GLU A 496 -8.17 6.43 -24.45
CA GLU A 496 -6.76 6.04 -24.52
C GLU A 496 -6.59 4.73 -25.31
N PRO A 497 -5.49 4.52 -26.05
CA PRO A 497 -5.29 3.33 -26.89
C PRO A 497 -5.42 1.99 -26.13
N THR A 498 -5.08 1.99 -24.85
CA THR A 498 -5.20 0.85 -23.92
C THR A 498 -6.66 0.52 -23.58
N GLU A 499 -7.53 1.53 -23.49
CA GLU A 499 -8.97 1.33 -23.28
C GLU A 499 -9.63 0.73 -24.53
N VAL A 500 -9.17 1.12 -25.72
CA VAL A 500 -9.67 0.58 -26.99
C VAL A 500 -9.33 -0.91 -27.14
N ASP A 501 -8.12 -1.34 -26.76
CA ASP A 501 -7.74 -2.75 -26.82
C ASP A 501 -8.40 -3.59 -25.71
N TYR A 502 -8.65 -3.02 -24.54
CA TYR A 502 -9.48 -3.64 -23.50
C TYR A 502 -10.91 -3.86 -24.00
N LEU A 503 -11.52 -2.85 -24.63
CA LEU A 503 -12.85 -2.94 -25.23
C LEU A 503 -12.93 -3.97 -26.35
N LYS A 504 -11.87 -4.14 -27.17
CA LYS A 504 -11.81 -5.20 -28.19
C LYS A 504 -11.81 -6.60 -27.58
N GLN A 505 -11.04 -6.84 -26.50
CA GLN A 505 -11.05 -8.14 -25.81
C GLN A 505 -12.40 -8.47 -25.20
N ILE A 506 -13.04 -7.45 -24.62
CA ILE A 506 -14.40 -7.50 -24.08
C ILE A 506 -15.41 -7.87 -25.19
N VAL A 507 -15.44 -7.12 -26.31
CA VAL A 507 -16.34 -7.43 -27.44
C VAL A 507 -16.08 -8.83 -28.01
N LEU A 508 -14.84 -9.28 -28.09
CA LEU A 508 -14.49 -10.63 -28.53
C LEU A 508 -15.00 -11.72 -27.58
N ALA A 509 -14.88 -11.52 -26.26
CA ALA A 509 -15.43 -12.42 -25.24
C ALA A 509 -16.98 -12.49 -25.29
N TYR A 510 -17.64 -11.38 -25.62
CA TYR A 510 -19.09 -11.33 -25.84
C TYR A 510 -19.51 -12.13 -27.08
N MET A 511 -18.83 -11.93 -28.20
CA MET A 511 -19.13 -12.63 -29.46
C MET A 511 -18.84 -14.14 -29.38
N THR A 512 -17.87 -14.55 -28.55
CA THR A 512 -17.53 -15.96 -28.32
C THR A 512 -18.35 -16.63 -27.20
N GLY A 513 -19.11 -15.84 -26.43
CA GLY A 513 -20.13 -16.34 -25.50
C GLY A 513 -19.60 -16.91 -24.19
N THR A 514 -18.35 -16.64 -23.83
CA THR A 514 -17.67 -17.25 -22.67
C THR A 514 -18.03 -16.61 -21.32
N ASP A 515 -18.53 -15.37 -21.28
CA ASP A 515 -19.04 -14.75 -20.05
C ASP A 515 -20.00 -13.56 -20.29
N ARG A 516 -21.26 -13.86 -20.66
CA ARG A 516 -22.24 -12.83 -21.06
C ARG A 516 -22.68 -11.91 -19.93
N ILE A 517 -22.67 -12.37 -18.68
CA ILE A 517 -23.11 -11.57 -17.52
C ILE A 517 -22.04 -10.55 -17.13
N THR A 518 -20.78 -10.97 -17.04
CA THR A 518 -19.67 -10.05 -16.74
C THR A 518 -19.54 -9.01 -17.85
N MET A 519 -19.77 -9.40 -19.10
CA MET A 519 -19.84 -8.48 -20.23
C MET A 519 -20.95 -7.44 -20.13
N ALA A 520 -22.17 -7.85 -19.77
CA ALA A 520 -23.27 -6.92 -19.56
C ALA A 520 -22.94 -5.86 -18.49
N LYS A 521 -22.27 -6.26 -17.40
CA LYS A 521 -21.82 -5.34 -16.35
C LYS A 521 -20.80 -4.33 -16.86
N VAL A 522 -19.81 -4.79 -17.63
CA VAL A 522 -18.76 -3.93 -18.17
C VAL A 522 -19.34 -2.93 -19.19
N ILE A 523 -20.25 -3.37 -20.07
CA ILE A 523 -20.93 -2.48 -21.02
C ILE A 523 -21.75 -1.42 -20.28
N CYS A 524 -22.49 -1.80 -19.23
CA CYS A 524 -23.25 -0.85 -18.41
C CYS A 524 -22.33 0.18 -17.73
N ALA A 525 -21.18 -0.25 -17.22
CA ALA A 525 -20.19 0.64 -16.60
C ALA A 525 -19.57 1.62 -17.61
N VAL A 526 -19.19 1.14 -18.81
CA VAL A 526 -18.58 1.97 -19.86
C VAL A 526 -19.58 2.98 -20.43
N LEU A 527 -20.84 2.59 -20.63
CA LEU A 527 -21.90 3.46 -21.12
C LEU A 527 -22.56 4.30 -20.03
N ARG A 528 -22.08 4.21 -18.78
CA ARG A 528 -22.57 4.96 -17.61
C ARG A 528 -24.08 4.79 -17.38
N TYR A 529 -24.56 3.56 -17.47
CA TYR A 529 -25.94 3.22 -17.12
C TYR A 529 -26.15 3.49 -15.63
N THR A 530 -27.34 3.97 -15.26
CA THR A 530 -27.73 4.07 -13.85
C THR A 530 -27.79 2.68 -13.22
N ASP A 531 -27.69 2.58 -11.89
CA ASP A 531 -27.72 1.29 -11.18
C ASP A 531 -29.01 0.49 -11.47
N ASN A 532 -30.12 1.19 -11.68
CA ASN A 532 -31.41 0.60 -12.02
C ASN A 532 -31.41 0.01 -13.45
N GLU A 533 -30.89 0.75 -14.42
CA GLU A 533 -30.74 0.28 -15.81
C GLU A 533 -29.74 -0.88 -15.91
N THR A 534 -28.64 -0.81 -15.17
CA THR A 534 -27.63 -1.87 -15.07
C THR A 534 -28.25 -3.16 -14.54
N SER A 535 -29.10 -3.06 -13.51
CA SER A 535 -29.79 -4.23 -12.92
C SER A 535 -30.76 -4.88 -13.92
N LEU A 536 -31.53 -4.08 -14.66
CA LEU A 536 -32.45 -4.56 -15.70
C LEU A 536 -31.71 -5.31 -16.82
N VAL A 537 -30.58 -4.77 -17.30
CA VAL A 537 -29.77 -5.38 -18.36
C VAL A 537 -29.18 -6.71 -17.90
N ILE A 538 -28.66 -6.78 -16.67
CA ILE A 538 -28.11 -8.02 -16.10
C ILE A 538 -29.19 -9.09 -15.92
N GLU A 539 -30.38 -8.72 -15.46
CA GLU A 539 -31.51 -9.65 -15.28
C GLU A 539 -31.99 -10.21 -16.63
N GLN A 540 -32.09 -9.36 -17.65
CA GLN A 540 -32.46 -9.78 -18.99
C GLN A 540 -31.43 -10.74 -19.61
N GLU A 541 -30.14 -10.53 -19.36
CA GLU A 541 -29.09 -11.41 -19.86
C GLU A 541 -29.06 -12.76 -19.11
N LYS A 542 -29.34 -12.77 -17.80
CA LYS A 542 -29.57 -14.01 -17.04
C LYS A 542 -30.73 -14.83 -17.62
N LEU A 543 -31.83 -14.16 -17.98
CA LEU A 543 -32.99 -14.82 -18.61
C LEU A 543 -32.64 -15.38 -19.99
N ARG A 544 -31.85 -14.67 -20.80
CA ARG A 544 -31.35 -15.16 -22.10
C ARG A 544 -30.42 -16.37 -21.94
N GLN A 545 -29.49 -16.32 -20.98
CA GLN A 545 -28.60 -17.44 -20.68
C GLN A 545 -29.40 -18.68 -20.24
N SER A 546 -30.43 -18.48 -19.42
CA SER A 546 -31.34 -19.53 -18.98
C SER A 546 -32.13 -20.13 -20.14
N ARG A 547 -32.64 -19.30 -21.06
CA ARG A 547 -33.33 -19.76 -22.29
C ARG A 547 -32.40 -20.53 -23.22
N TRP A 548 -31.14 -20.11 -23.35
CA TRP A 548 -30.16 -20.80 -24.19
C TRP A 548 -29.79 -22.18 -23.61
N LEU A 549 -29.54 -22.26 -22.30
CA LEU A 549 -29.27 -23.52 -21.61
C LEU A 549 -30.45 -24.50 -21.71
N ASN A 550 -31.68 -23.98 -21.65
CA ASN A 550 -32.90 -24.78 -21.79
C ASN A 550 -33.22 -25.18 -23.23
N SER A 551 -32.66 -24.50 -24.24
CA SER A 551 -32.83 -24.84 -25.66
C SER A 551 -31.77 -25.82 -26.18
N THR A 552 -30.73 -26.09 -25.39
CA THR A 552 -29.60 -26.97 -25.77
C THR A 552 -29.62 -28.31 -25.01
N ARG A 553 -30.65 -28.52 -24.17
CA ARG A 553 -31.09 -29.83 -23.64
C ARG A 553 -32.31 -30.28 -24.42
#